data_AF-A0A967YI83-F1
#
_entry.id   AF-A0A967YI83-F1
#
_cell.length_a   1.000
_cell.length_b   1.000
_cell.length_c   1.000
_cell.angle_alpha   90.00
_cell.angle_beta   90.00
_cell.angle_gamma   90.00
#
_symmetry.space_group_name_H-M   'P 1'
#
loop_
_entity.id
_entity.type
_entity.pdbx_description
1 polymer ?
#
loop_
_entity_poly.entity_id
_entity_poly.type
_entity_poly.pdbx_seq_one_letter_code
_entity_poly.pdbx_strand_id
1 'polypeptide(L)' 'QIAKACKEILKAKKPVIYAGGGVILSDSNEELTELATKLNIPVTMTLMGLGGFPGTHKLSLGMLGMHGTYFSN' A
#
# COMPACT_ATOMS: atom_id res chain seq x y z
N GLN A 1 11.26 1.53 16.88
CA GLN A 1 10.96 0.84 15.60
C GLN A 1 10.45 1.82 14.53
N ILE A 2 9.48 2.70 14.85
CA ILE A 2 8.92 3.70 13.92
C ILE A 2 9.99 4.57 13.22
N ALA A 3 10.86 5.25 13.97
CA ALA A 3 11.88 6.13 13.39
C ALA A 3 12.83 5.42 12.39
N LYS A 4 13.13 4.14 12.65
CA LYS A 4 13.93 3.32 11.73
C LYS A 4 13.16 3.06 10.42
N ALA A 5 11.89 2.67 10.50
CA ALA A 5 11.04 2.46 9.34
C ALA A 5 10.92 3.75 8.50
N CYS A 6 10.65 4.89 9.13
CA CYS A 6 10.60 6.19 8.43
C CYS A 6 11.90 6.49 7.69
N LYS A 7 13.06 6.28 8.34
CA LYS A 7 14.38 6.50 7.73
C LYS A 7 14.59 5.61 6.51
N GLU A 8 14.20 4.35 6.56
CA GLU A 8 14.36 3.43 5.43
C GLU A 8 13.37 3.76 4.29
N ILE A 9 12.12 4.10 4.61
CA ILE A 9 11.12 4.54 3.61
C ILE A 9 11.64 5.77 2.85
N LEU A 10 12.15 6.79 3.56
CA LEU A 10 12.64 8.03 2.95
C LEU A 10 13.93 7.84 2.12
N LYS A 11 14.70 6.78 2.37
CA LYS A 11 15.90 6.44 1.60
C LYS A 11 15.62 5.58 0.37
N ALA A 12 14.47 4.91 0.33
CA ALA A 12 14.14 3.99 -0.75
C ALA A 12 14.02 4.75 -2.08
N LYS A 13 14.65 4.22 -3.14
CA LYS A 13 14.59 4.84 -4.47
C LYS A 13 13.26 4.61 -5.18
N LYS A 14 12.61 3.46 -4.92
CA LYS A 14 11.34 3.04 -5.52
C LYS A 14 10.51 2.27 -4.47
N PRO A 15 10.02 2.95 -3.42
CA PRO A 15 9.20 2.29 -2.40
C PRO A 15 7.85 1.85 -2.96
N VAL A 16 7.29 0.79 -2.39
CA VAL A 16 5.92 0.32 -2.62
C VAL A 16 5.34 -0.06 -1.27
N ILE A 17 4.08 0.31 -1.00
CA ILE A 17 3.34 -0.18 0.15
C ILE A 17 2.59 -1.45 -0.26
N TYR A 18 2.84 -2.53 0.47
CA TYR A 18 2.19 -3.82 0.27
C TYR A 18 1.20 -4.07 1.40
N ALA A 19 -0.08 -3.79 1.15
CA ALA A 19 -1.13 -3.83 2.16
C ALA A 19 -1.86 -5.18 2.18
N GLY A 20 -1.98 -5.78 3.37
CA GLY A 20 -2.73 -7.03 3.59
C GLY A 20 -4.04 -6.80 4.35
N GLY A 21 -4.74 -7.89 4.68
CA GLY A 21 -6.02 -7.82 5.40
C GLY A 21 -5.94 -7.23 6.80
N GLY A 22 -4.74 -7.09 7.37
CA GLY A 22 -4.53 -6.35 8.61
C GLY A 22 -5.07 -4.93 8.56
N VAL A 23 -4.97 -4.24 7.41
CA VAL A 23 -5.50 -2.87 7.22
C VAL A 23 -7.02 -2.84 7.36
N ILE A 24 -7.71 -3.87 6.86
CA ILE A 24 -9.17 -4.00 7.00
C ILE A 24 -9.54 -4.29 8.45
N LEU A 25 -8.83 -5.24 9.07
CA LEU A 25 -9.11 -5.65 10.45
C LEU A 25 -8.86 -4.55 11.48
N SER A 26 -7.94 -3.62 11.19
CA SER A 26 -7.62 -2.49 12.06
C SER A 26 -8.31 -1.19 11.68
N ASP A 27 -9.20 -1.20 10.67
CA ASP A 27 -9.91 -0.01 10.17
C ASP A 27 -8.96 1.15 9.83
N SER A 28 -7.80 0.84 9.25
CA SER A 28 -6.70 1.82 9.04
C SER A 28 -6.56 2.27 7.58
N ASN A 29 -7.67 2.25 6.83
CA ASN A 29 -7.73 2.65 5.43
C ASN A 29 -7.45 4.14 5.23
N GLU A 30 -7.88 4.99 6.16
CA GLU A 30 -7.63 6.44 6.10
C GLU A 30 -6.14 6.76 6.30
N GLU A 31 -5.51 6.17 7.32
CA GLU A 31 -4.09 6.36 7.61
C GLU A 31 -3.20 5.80 6.50
N LEU A 32 -3.57 4.65 5.93
CA LEU A 32 -2.88 4.10 4.76
C LEU A 32 -2.97 5.08 3.59
N THR A 33 -4.14 5.66 3.35
CA THR A 33 -4.37 6.60 2.27
C THR A 33 -3.58 7.89 2.47
N GLU A 34 -3.57 8.44 3.69
CA GLU A 34 -2.79 9.64 4.02
C GLU A 34 -1.29 9.38 3.84
N LEU A 35 -0.78 8.27 4.36
CA LEU A 35 0.64 7.94 4.26
C LEU A 35 1.08 7.78 2.79
N ALA A 36 0.33 7.02 2.01
CA ALA A 36 0.62 6.77 0.61
C ALA A 36 0.59 8.07 -0.22
N THR A 37 -0.40 8.92 0.00
CA THR A 37 -0.54 10.19 -0.75
C THR A 37 0.52 11.21 -0.35
N LYS A 38 0.79 11.36 0.95
CA LYS A 38 1.78 12.31 1.49
C LYS A 38 3.19 12.01 1.03
N LEU A 39 3.55 10.72 0.95
CA LEU A 39 4.86 10.28 0.50
C LEU A 39 4.89 9.94 -1.00
N ASN A 40 3.75 10.05 -1.69
CA ASN A 40 3.57 9.69 -3.09
C ASN A 40 4.09 8.27 -3.41
N ILE A 41 3.74 7.30 -2.55
CA ILE A 41 4.17 5.90 -2.65
C ILE A 41 3.03 5.07 -3.25
N PRO A 42 3.29 4.29 -4.33
CA PRO A 42 2.29 3.39 -4.88
C PRO A 42 1.93 2.26 -3.89
N VAL A 43 0.67 1.82 -3.93
CA VAL A 43 0.10 0.82 -3.02
C VAL A 43 -0.40 -0.37 -3.84
N THR A 44 0.02 -1.57 -3.47
CA THR A 44 -0.58 -2.82 -3.93
C THR A 44 -1.22 -3.55 -2.76
N MET A 45 -2.25 -4.33 -3.03
CA MET A 45 -3.04 -5.03 -2.01
C MET A 45 -3.04 -6.53 -2.25
N THR A 46 -3.03 -7.31 -1.17
CA THR A 46 -3.40 -8.73 -1.26
C THR A 46 -4.91 -8.88 -1.48
N LEU A 47 -5.36 -10.08 -1.84
CA LEU A 47 -6.79 -10.40 -1.90
C LEU A 47 -7.52 -10.03 -0.60
N MET A 48 -6.88 -10.27 0.55
CA MET A 48 -7.45 -9.97 1.87
C MET A 48 -7.39 -8.49 2.24
N GLY A 49 -6.53 -7.70 1.59
CA GLY A 49 -6.41 -6.26 1.79
C GLY A 49 -7.27 -5.43 0.84
N LEU A 50 -7.98 -6.06 -0.12
CA LEU A 50 -8.84 -5.35 -1.04
C LEU A 50 -9.88 -4.50 -0.31
N GLY A 51 -10.02 -3.26 -0.75
CA GLY A 51 -10.85 -2.25 -0.08
C GLY A 51 -10.09 -1.38 0.92
N GLY A 52 -8.86 -1.76 1.32
CA GLY A 52 -8.05 -1.00 2.26
C GLY A 52 -7.44 0.27 1.66
N PHE A 53 -7.33 0.34 0.33
CA PHE A 53 -6.92 1.53 -0.41
C PHE A 53 -7.84 1.74 -1.64
N PRO A 54 -8.19 2.98 -2.03
CA PRO A 54 -9.11 3.21 -3.15
C PRO A 54 -8.54 2.69 -4.46
N GLY A 55 -9.17 1.67 -5.05
CA GLY A 55 -8.67 1.00 -6.25
C GLY A 55 -8.57 1.89 -7.49
N THR A 56 -9.36 2.96 -7.56
CA THR A 56 -9.36 3.96 -8.64
C THR A 56 -8.33 5.08 -8.44
N HIS A 57 -7.65 5.13 -7.29
CA HIS A 57 -6.66 6.15 -7.02
C HIS A 57 -5.41 5.94 -7.89
N LYS A 58 -4.78 7.03 -8.35
CA LYS A 58 -3.60 6.98 -9.23
C LYS A 58 -2.38 6.22 -8.68
N LEU A 59 -2.31 6.07 -7.35
CA LEU A 59 -1.26 5.32 -6.66
C LEU A 59 -1.62 3.84 -6.45
N SER A 60 -2.85 3.43 -6.78
CA SER A 60 -3.27 2.04 -6.68
C SER A 60 -2.62 1.25 -7.80
N LEU A 61 -1.87 0.22 -7.43
CA LEU A 61 -1.38 -0.76 -8.37
C LEU A 61 -2.38 -1.92 -8.57
N GLY A 62 -3.47 -1.92 -7.82
CA GLY A 62 -4.43 -3.02 -7.79
C GLY A 62 -3.94 -4.21 -6.97
N MET A 63 -4.65 -5.32 -7.12
CA MET A 63 -4.33 -6.57 -6.43
C MET A 63 -3.10 -7.22 -7.05
N LEU A 64 -2.19 -7.77 -6.24
CA LEU A 64 -1.14 -8.66 -6.75
C LEU A 64 -1.50 -10.15 -6.61
N GLY A 65 -0.69 -11.02 -7.18
CA GLY A 65 -0.79 -12.48 -7.07
C GLY A 65 -1.29 -13.13 -8.36
N MET A 66 -1.51 -14.45 -8.33
CA MET A 66 -1.87 -15.26 -9.51
C MET A 66 -3.18 -14.84 -10.21
N HIS A 67 -4.00 -14.01 -9.57
CA HIS A 67 -5.23 -13.43 -10.12
C HIS A 67 -5.22 -11.89 -10.11
N GLY A 68 -4.07 -11.28 -9.80
CA GLY A 68 -3.86 -9.85 -9.69
C GLY A 68 -3.45 -9.19 -11.00
N THR A 69 -3.15 -7.89 -10.94
CA THR A 69 -2.66 -7.12 -12.08
C THR A 69 -1.24 -7.56 -12.45
N TYR A 70 -0.94 -7.62 -13.75
CA TYR A 70 0.37 -8.08 -14.24
C TYR A 70 1.52 -7.24 -13.67
N PHE A 71 1.33 -5.93 -13.59
CA PHE A 71 2.36 -4.99 -13.13
C PHE A 71 2.53 -4.95 -11.60
N SER A 72 1.65 -5.60 -10.85
CA SER A 72 1.80 -5.79 -9.40
C SER A 72 2.45 -7.12 -9.02
N ASN A 73 2.71 -8.00 -9.99
CA ASN A 73 3.41 -9.28 -9.81
C ASN A 73 4.92 -9.18 -10.06
#